data_AF-A0A143ZXN2-F1
#
_entry.id   AF-A0A143ZXN2-F1
#
_cell.length_a   1.000
_cell.length_b   1.000
_cell.length_c   1.000
_cell.angle_alpha   90.00
_cell.angle_beta   90.00
_cell.angle_gamma   90.00
#
_symmetry.space_group_name_H-M   'P 1'
#
loop_
_entity.id
_entity.type
_entity.pdbx_description
1 polymer ?
#
loop_
_entity_poly.entity_id
_entity_poly.type
_entity_poly.pdbx_seq_one_letter_code
_entity_poly.pdbx_strand_id
1 'polypeptide(L)' 'MYYMVPKTDRIHIRITHALSARIRAYCMRTSQTMTGMISRAVDDYLSRRNY' A
#
# COMPACT_ATOMS: atom_id res chain seq x y z
N MET A 1 13.05 -19.78 -20.07
CA MET A 1 11.87 -19.66 -19.20
C MET A 1 11.72 -18.19 -18.86
N TYR A 2 10.79 -17.48 -19.52
CA TYR A 2 10.52 -16.07 -19.21
C TYR A 2 9.60 -16.03 -18.00
N TYR A 3 10.08 -15.52 -16.87
CA TYR A 3 9.21 -15.17 -15.76
C TYR A 3 8.40 -13.95 -16.17
N MET A 4 7.12 -14.13 -16.47
CA MET A 4 6.17 -13.01 -16.55
C MET A 4 6.09 -12.37 -15.17
N VAL A 5 6.83 -11.27 -14.97
CA VAL A 5 6.61 -10.39 -13.82
C VAL A 5 5.24 -9.73 -14.05
N PRO A 6 4.23 -9.96 -13.20
CA PRO A 6 2.92 -9.37 -13.41
C PRO A 6 3.05 -7.85 -13.48
N LYS A 7 2.53 -7.24 -14.56
CA LYS A 7 2.43 -5.78 -14.67
C LYS A 7 1.57 -5.29 -13.51
N THR A 8 2.18 -4.67 -12.52
CA THR A 8 1.45 -4.02 -11.43
C THR A 8 0.84 -2.73 -11.98
N ASP A 9 -0.48 -2.67 -12.10
CA ASP A 9 -1.17 -1.44 -12.47
C ASP A 9 -0.87 -0.36 -11.43
N ARG A 10 -0.53 0.84 -11.91
CA ARG A 10 -0.18 1.97 -11.06
C ARG A 10 -1.40 2.85 -10.87
N ILE A 11 -1.80 3.02 -9.61
CA ILE A 11 -2.90 3.90 -9.23
C ILE A 11 -2.32 5.11 -8.47
N HIS A 12 -2.69 6.31 -8.90
CA HIS A 12 -2.36 7.53 -8.16
C HIS A 12 -3.46 7.82 -7.14
N ILE A 13 -3.10 7.82 -5.86
CA ILE A 13 -4.04 8.08 -4.75
C ILE A 13 -3.70 9.43 -4.14
N ARG A 14 -4.71 10.30 -4.02
CA ARG A 14 -4.58 11.56 -3.28
C ARG A 14 -5.01 11.34 -1.83
N ILE A 15 -4.12 11.66 -0.90
CA ILE A 15 -4.39 11.62 0.54
C ILE A 15 -4.06 12.97 1.17
N THR A 16 -4.65 13.24 2.33
CA THR A 16 -4.35 14.46 3.08
C THR A 16 -2.91 14.47 3.58
N HIS A 17 -2.35 15.67 3.72
CA HIS A 17 -0.98 15.85 4.24
C HIS A 17 -0.80 15.20 5.62
N ALA A 18 -1.80 15.36 6.51
CA ALA A 18 -1.78 14.77 7.85
C ALA A 18 -1.73 13.22 7.81
N LEU A 19 -2.50 12.59 6.91
CA LEU A 19 -2.48 11.13 6.76
C LEU A 19 -1.13 10.66 6.20
N SER A 20 -0.60 11.36 5.18
CA SER A 20 0.71 11.05 4.60
C SER A 20 1.83 11.10 5.65
N ALA A 21 1.83 12.11 6.51
CA ALA A 21 2.81 12.25 7.59
C ALA A 21 2.74 11.09 8.60
N ARG A 22 1.53 10.70 9.02
CA ARG A 22 1.32 9.57 9.95
C ARG A 22 1.79 8.24 9.35
N ILE A 23 1.45 8.01 8.09
CA ILE A 23 1.87 6.81 7.35
C ILE A 23 3.40 6.75 7.27
N ARG A 24 4.05 7.86 6.91
CA ARG A 24 5.51 7.93 6.81
C ARG A 24 6.20 7.62 8.14
N ALA A 25 5.71 8.19 9.24
CA ALA A 25 6.24 7.91 10.57
C ALA A 25 6.12 6.43 10.95
N TYR A 26 4.99 5.80 10.63
CA TYR A 26 4.77 4.37 10.87
C TYR A 26 5.71 3.49 10.02
N CYS A 27 5.87 3.82 8.74
CA CYS A 27 6.79 3.14 7.83
C CYS A 27 8.24 3.19 8.34
N MET A 28 8.70 4.35 8.82
CA MET A 28 10.02 4.51 9.43
C MET A 28 10.20 3.61 10.67
N ARG A 29 9.18 3.54 11.54
CA ARG A 29 9.22 2.71 12.75
C ARG A 29 9.24 1.21 12.46
N THR A 30 8.63 0.78 11.38
CA THR A 30 8.42 -0.65 11.06
C THR A 30 9.37 -1.17 9.99
N SER A 31 10.27 -0.33 9.47
CA SER A 31 11.14 -0.65 8.32
C SER A 31 10.34 -1.15 7.09
N GLN A 32 9.11 -0.63 6.91
CA GLN A 32 8.24 -0.99 5.79
C GLN A 32 8.14 0.14 4.77
N THR A 33 7.94 -0.21 3.51
CA THR A 33 7.66 0.78 2.46
C THR A 33 6.23 1.29 2.54
N MET A 34 6.02 2.54 2.15
CA MET A 34 4.69 3.14 2.11
C MET A 34 3.74 2.38 1.19
N THR A 35 4.24 1.92 0.02
CA THR A 35 3.48 1.09 -0.91
C THR A 35 3.06 -0.23 -0.29
N GLY A 36 3.98 -0.96 0.35
CA GLY A 36 3.67 -2.26 0.96
C GLY A 36 2.65 -2.15 2.10
N MET A 37 2.72 -1.09 2.89
CA MET A 37 1.74 -0.81 3.94
C MET A 37 0.35 -0.51 3.35
N ILE A 38 0.28 0.33 2.31
CA ILE A 38 -0.98 0.65 1.63
C ILE A 38 -1.57 -0.60 0.98
N SER A 39 -0.77 -1.43 0.30
CA SER A 39 -1.24 -2.69 -0.29
C SER A 39 -1.87 -3.61 0.75
N ARG A 40 -1.20 -3.84 1.88
CA ARG A 40 -1.75 -4.66 2.97
C ARG A 40 -3.06 -4.07 3.53
N ALA A 41 -3.12 -2.75 3.68
CA ALA A 41 -4.34 -2.09 4.16
C ALA A 41 -5.51 -2.23 3.17
N VAL A 42 -5.23 -2.26 1.86
CA VAL A 42 -6.23 -2.53 0.82
C VAL A 42 -6.68 -3.98 0.88
N ASP A 43 -5.76 -4.94 0.96
CA ASP A 43 -6.08 -6.37 1.06
C ASP A 43 -6.93 -6.67 2.32
N ASP A 44 -6.56 -6.08 3.46
CA ASP A 44 -7.32 -6.18 4.71
C ASP A 44 -8.73 -5.58 4.59
N TYR A 45 -8.88 -4.49 3.83
CA TYR A 45 -10.18 -3.86 3.62
C TYR A 45 -11.07 -4.70 2.70
N LEU A 46 -10.52 -5.21 1.59
CA LEU A 46 -11.25 -6.03 0.62
C LEU A 46 -11.69 -7.36 1.25
N SER A 47 -10.79 -8.04 1.96
CA SER A 47 -11.09 -9.30 2.66
C SER A 47 -12.21 -9.15 3.69
N ARG A 48 -12.24 -8.04 4.46
CA ARG A 48 -13.34 -7.76 5.42
C ARG A 48 -14.68 -7.47 4.76
N ARG A 49 -14.65 -6.91 3.55
CA ARG A 49 -15.85 -6.56 2.77
C ARG A 49 -16.38 -7.73 1.93
N ASN A 50 -15.68 -8.87 1.92
CA ASN A 50 -15.97 -10.02 1.06
C ASN A 50 -15.97 -9.63 -0.43
N TYR A 51 -15.07 -8.71 -0.79
CA TYR A 51 -14.66 -8.48 -2.17
C TYR A 51 -13.67 -9.56 -2.61
#